data_AF-A0A067BFG5-F1
#
_entry.id   AF-A0A067BFG5-F1
#
_cell.length_a   1.000
_cell.length_b   1.000
_cell.length_c   1.000
_cell.angle_alpha   90.00
_cell.angle_beta   90.00
_cell.angle_gamma   90.00
#
_symmetry.space_group_name_H-M   'P 1'
#
loop_
_entity.id
_entity.type
_entity.pdbx_description
1 polymer ?
#
loop_
_entity_poly.entity_id
_entity_poly.type
_entity_poly.pdbx_seq_one_letter_code
_entity_poly.pdbx_strand_id
1 'polypeptide(L)'
;MARRSSGSWRGLAADLQDDVAAAKVELRRLLQRKHVVRPTELREPVLVPELPRAIAPQASDTPADSLCPRSCPCLPRHEQTMERLQALEDTNAIMAARCAQLDNTLATCASELRLSSEKMQRIESKYATERRRNELQVLAIQVLEDELRTLQSSTSYEASRLA
;
A
#
# COMPACT_ATOMS: atom_id res chain seq x y z
N MET A 1 5.79 -34.04 13.01
CA MET A 1 5.23 -33.74 14.35
C MET A 1 6.32 -33.12 15.21
N ALA A 2 6.29 -31.80 15.41
CA ALA A 2 7.20 -31.12 16.34
C ALA A 2 6.36 -30.49 17.45
N ARG A 3 6.36 -31.16 18.62
CA ARG A 3 5.86 -30.59 19.87
C ARG A 3 6.76 -29.41 20.24
N ARG A 4 6.24 -28.18 20.18
CA ARG A 4 6.82 -27.04 20.94
C ARG A 4 5.94 -26.81 22.15
N SER A 5 6.34 -27.47 23.23
CA SER A 5 5.80 -27.32 24.57
C SER A 5 6.25 -26.01 25.22
N SER A 6 5.39 -25.51 26.11
CA SER A 6 5.60 -24.44 27.08
C SER A 6 5.48 -23.01 26.55
N GLY A 7 4.31 -22.41 26.83
CA GLY A 7 4.06 -20.97 26.78
C GLY A 7 4.86 -20.26 27.86
N SER A 8 6.16 -20.10 27.61
CA SER A 8 7.03 -19.23 28.41
C SER A 8 6.85 -17.81 27.90
N TRP A 9 6.45 -16.89 28.79
CA TRP A 9 6.38 -15.45 28.51
C TRP A 9 7.69 -14.89 27.95
N ARG A 10 8.83 -15.55 28.26
CA ARG A 10 10.14 -15.19 27.68
C ARG A 10 10.25 -15.53 26.19
N GLY A 11 9.63 -16.62 25.73
CA GLY A 11 9.59 -16.97 24.30
C GLY A 11 8.75 -15.98 23.52
N LEU A 12 7.58 -15.62 24.05
CA LEU A 12 6.71 -14.61 23.42
C LEU A 12 7.35 -13.21 23.41
N ALA A 13 8.07 -12.85 24.48
CA ALA A 13 8.81 -11.59 24.54
C ALA A 13 9.96 -11.55 23.52
N ALA A 14 10.68 -12.65 23.34
CA ALA A 14 11.72 -12.76 22.32
C ALA A 14 11.13 -12.64 20.90
N ASP A 15 10.04 -13.34 20.62
CA ASP A 15 9.36 -13.29 19.32
C ASP A 15 8.84 -11.86 19.00
N LEU A 16 8.24 -11.18 19.98
CA LEU A 16 7.82 -9.77 19.85
C LEU A 16 9.00 -8.82 19.65
N GLN A 17 10.13 -9.09 20.29
CA GLN A 17 11.33 -8.27 20.17
C GLN A 17 11.99 -8.42 18.80
N ASP A 18 11.96 -9.63 18.23
CA ASP A 18 12.38 -9.92 16.86
C ASP A 18 11.44 -9.27 15.83
N ASP A 19 10.12 -9.34 16.03
CA ASP A 19 9.12 -8.69 15.17
C ASP A 19 9.29 -7.15 15.17
N VAL A 20 9.55 -6.55 16.34
CA VAL A 20 9.81 -5.11 16.47
C VAL A 20 11.14 -4.73 15.80
N ALA A 21 12.18 -5.57 15.91
CA ALA A 21 13.44 -5.34 15.23
C ALA A 21 13.27 -5.37 13.70
N ALA A 22 12.54 -6.36 13.18
CA ALA A 22 12.21 -6.45 11.76
C ALA A 22 11.42 -5.22 11.28
N ALA A 23 10.40 -4.79 12.02
CA ALA A 23 9.62 -3.60 11.70
C ALA A 23 10.47 -2.31 11.68
N LYS A 24 11.43 -2.18 12.60
CA LYS A 24 12.38 -1.05 12.62
C LYS A 24 13.30 -1.03 11.39
N VAL A 25 13.75 -2.20 10.93
CA VAL A 25 14.57 -2.31 9.71
C VAL A 25 13.76 -1.93 8.47
N GLU A 26 12.53 -2.42 8.37
CA GLU A 26 11.59 -2.08 7.29
C GLU A 26 11.31 -0.57 7.24
N LEU A 27 11.03 0.04 8.40
CA LEU A 27 10.79 1.48 8.51
C LEU A 27 12.02 2.29 8.11
N ARG A 28 13.23 1.87 8.51
CA ARG A 28 14.48 2.52 8.07
C ARG A 28 14.67 2.43 6.57
N ARG A 29 14.38 1.28 5.94
CA ARG A 29 14.42 1.14 4.48
C ARG A 29 13.42 2.06 3.78
N LEU A 30 12.20 2.17 4.29
CA LEU A 30 11.17 3.08 3.75
C LEU A 30 11.56 4.55 3.91
N LEU A 31 12.14 4.92 5.05
CA LEU A 31 12.63 6.28 5.29
C LEU A 31 13.83 6.63 4.40
N GLN A 32 14.75 5.69 4.17
CA GLN A 32 15.84 5.84 3.21
C GLN A 32 15.32 6.00 1.78
N ARG A 33 14.34 5.19 1.37
CA ARG A 33 13.67 5.35 0.07
C ARG A 33 12.98 6.73 -0.06
N LYS A 34 12.35 7.24 1.00
CA LYS A 34 11.79 8.61 1.01
C LYS A 34 12.85 9.72 1.01
N HIS A 35 14.01 9.50 1.62
CA HIS A 35 15.10 10.50 1.63
C HIS A 35 15.93 10.50 0.33
N VAL A 36 15.88 9.42 -0.46
CA VAL A 36 16.44 9.40 -1.83
C VAL A 36 15.51 10.09 -2.83
N VAL A 37 14.21 10.25 -2.51
CA VAL A 37 13.23 11.00 -3.32
C VAL A 37 12.90 12.34 -2.66
N ARG A 38 13.94 13.14 -2.37
CA ARG A 38 13.77 14.58 -2.25
C ARG A 38 14.50 15.24 -3.42
N PRO A 39 13.87 15.37 -4.61
CA PRO A 39 14.29 16.41 -5.51
C PRO A 39 14.01 17.72 -4.80
N THR A 40 15.04 18.52 -4.63
CA THR A 40 14.96 19.95 -4.40
C THR A 40 13.83 20.50 -5.27
N GLU A 41 12.71 20.90 -4.65
CA GLU A 41 11.64 21.64 -5.33
C GLU A 41 12.18 23.04 -5.66
N LEU A 42 13.02 23.10 -6.69
CA LEU A 42 13.05 24.25 -7.57
C LEU A 42 11.64 24.36 -8.14
N ARG A 43 10.93 25.37 -7.65
CA ARG A 43 9.69 25.92 -8.19
C ARG A 43 9.96 26.33 -9.65
N GLU A 44 9.99 25.38 -10.56
CA GLU A 44 9.72 25.65 -11.96
C GLU A 44 8.20 25.71 -12.11
N PRO A 45 7.65 26.78 -12.69
CA PRO A 45 6.23 26.79 -13.01
C PRO A 45 5.99 25.61 -13.97
N VAL A 46 5.04 24.76 -13.62
CA VAL A 46 4.48 23.77 -14.55
C VAL A 46 3.91 24.58 -15.70
N LEU A 47 4.71 24.78 -16.74
CA LEU A 47 4.25 25.07 -18.08
C LEU A 47 3.48 23.83 -18.49
N VAL A 48 2.19 23.82 -18.13
CA VAL A 48 1.19 23.03 -18.83
C VAL A 48 1.45 23.33 -20.30
N PRO A 49 1.87 22.36 -21.13
CA PRO A 49 1.84 22.57 -22.56
C PRO A 49 0.38 22.84 -22.84
N GLU A 50 0.04 24.07 -23.21
CA GLU A 50 -1.27 24.33 -23.82
C GLU A 50 -1.37 23.33 -24.95
N LEU A 51 -2.19 22.28 -24.74
CA LEU A 51 -2.63 21.43 -25.82
C LEU A 51 -3.10 22.41 -26.90
N PRO A 52 -2.52 22.40 -28.10
CA PRO A 52 -3.01 23.27 -29.16
C PRO A 52 -4.50 22.97 -29.25
N ARG A 53 -5.33 23.98 -28.94
CA ARG A 53 -6.78 23.88 -29.05
C ARG A 53 -7.03 23.23 -30.40
N ALA A 54 -7.57 22.01 -30.38
CA ALA A 54 -7.87 21.27 -31.58
C ALA A 54 -8.80 22.16 -32.40
N ILE A 55 -8.24 22.82 -33.42
CA ILE A 55 -9.05 23.31 -34.53
C ILE A 55 -9.55 22.01 -35.13
N ALA A 56 -10.81 21.69 -34.87
CA ALA A 56 -11.49 20.57 -35.49
C ALA A 56 -11.16 20.63 -37.00
N PRO A 57 -10.54 19.59 -37.59
CA PRO A 57 -10.33 19.60 -39.02
C PRO A 57 -11.73 19.60 -39.62
N GLN A 58 -12.12 20.72 -40.25
CA GLN A 58 -13.29 20.71 -41.10
C GLN A 58 -13.05 19.62 -42.12
N ALA A 59 -13.92 18.62 -42.11
CA ALA A 59 -13.93 17.56 -43.10
C ALA A 59 -14.27 18.21 -44.44
N SER A 60 -13.25 18.63 -45.17
CA SER A 60 -13.34 18.93 -46.59
C SER A 60 -12.51 17.90 -47.33
N ASP A 61 -13.24 17.00 -47.97
CA ASP A 61 -12.89 16.26 -49.17
C ASP A 61 -11.62 15.41 -49.13
N THR A 62 -11.84 14.09 -49.08
CA THR A 62 -10.93 13.09 -49.62
C THR A 62 -10.41 13.49 -51.01
N PRO A 63 -9.09 13.61 -51.24
CA PRO A 63 -8.59 13.54 -52.59
C PRO A 63 -8.33 12.09 -52.96
N ALA A 64 -8.93 11.68 -54.07
CA ALA A 64 -8.59 10.48 -54.80
C ALA A 64 -7.07 10.34 -54.97
N ASP A 65 -6.61 9.09 -54.91
CA ASP A 65 -5.27 8.64 -55.31
C ASP A 65 -4.85 9.32 -56.63
N SER A 66 -4.14 10.43 -56.50
CA SER A 66 -3.63 11.20 -57.61
C SER A 66 -2.13 11.34 -57.39
N LEU A 67 -1.39 10.47 -58.10
CA LEU A 67 0.05 10.55 -58.25
C LEU A 67 0.43 11.95 -58.73
N CYS A 68 0.73 12.84 -57.78
CA CYS A 68 1.08 14.21 -58.07
C CYS A 68 2.48 14.22 -58.71
N PRO A 69 2.66 14.83 -59.90
CA PRO A 69 3.99 15.02 -60.47
C PRO A 69 4.83 15.90 -59.53
N ARG A 70 6.16 15.69 -59.54
CA ARG A 70 7.17 16.29 -58.63
C ARG A 70 7.17 17.84 -58.52
N SER A 71 6.31 18.52 -59.27
CA SER A 71 6.15 19.97 -59.32
C SER A 71 4.74 20.45 -58.93
N CYS A 72 3.94 19.62 -58.23
CA CYS A 72 2.64 20.08 -57.70
C CYS A 72 2.84 21.11 -56.57
N PRO A 73 2.19 22.28 -56.61
CA PRO A 73 2.22 23.25 -55.51
C PRO A 73 1.57 22.74 -54.21
N CYS A 74 0.94 21.56 -54.25
CA CYS A 74 0.33 20.85 -53.14
C CYS A 74 1.30 19.98 -52.32
N LEU A 75 2.47 19.62 -52.88
CA LEU A 75 3.43 18.71 -52.25
C LEU A 75 3.88 19.15 -50.84
N PRO A 76 4.23 20.44 -50.61
CA PRO A 76 4.68 20.90 -49.29
C PRO A 76 3.59 20.81 -48.22
N ARG A 77 2.31 20.95 -48.62
CA ARG A 77 1.18 20.78 -47.70
C ARG A 77 0.97 19.31 -47.35
N HIS A 78 1.19 18.40 -48.30
CA HIS A 78 1.08 16.97 -48.07
C HIS A 78 2.20 16.47 -47.15
N GLU A 79 3.45 16.88 -47.39
CA GLU A 79 4.59 16.58 -46.51
C GLU A 79 4.36 17.08 -45.08
N GLN A 80 3.92 18.33 -44.91
CA GLN A 80 3.59 18.88 -43.60
C GLN A 80 2.42 18.13 -42.91
N THR A 81 1.45 17.63 -43.69
CA THR A 81 0.33 16.84 -43.16
C THR A 81 0.80 15.46 -42.71
N MET A 82 1.68 14.81 -43.48
CA MET A 82 2.28 13.53 -43.12
C MET A 82 3.17 13.63 -41.88
N GLU A 83 3.98 14.69 -41.75
CA GLU A 83 4.76 14.96 -40.54
C GLU A 83 3.87 15.16 -39.30
N ARG A 84 2.75 15.88 -39.47
CA ARG A 84 1.77 16.06 -38.39
C ARG A 84 1.08 14.75 -37.99
N LEU A 85 0.74 13.91 -38.98
CA LEU A 85 0.16 12.58 -38.71
C LEU A 85 1.17 11.69 -37.98
N GLN A 86 2.43 11.67 -38.42
CA GLN A 86 3.48 10.92 -37.74
C GLN A 86 3.66 11.38 -36.29
N ALA A 87 3.70 12.70 -36.06
CA ALA A 87 3.80 13.25 -34.70
C ALA A 87 2.60 12.84 -33.83
N LEU A 88 1.39 12.80 -34.39
CA LEU A 88 0.20 12.32 -33.68
C LEU A 88 0.29 10.82 -33.37
N GLU A 89 0.74 9.99 -34.30
CA GLU A 89 0.96 8.57 -34.08
C GLU A 89 1.99 8.30 -32.99
N ASP A 90 3.11 9.04 -33.00
CA ASP A 90 4.15 8.94 -31.98
C ASP A 90 3.60 9.34 -30.59
N THR A 91 2.80 10.41 -30.51
CA THR A 91 2.17 10.81 -29.25
C THR A 91 1.17 9.77 -28.75
N ASN A 92 0.37 9.18 -29.63
CA ASN A 92 -0.55 8.10 -29.27
C ASN A 92 0.19 6.86 -28.77
N ALA A 93 1.30 6.50 -29.40
CA ALA A 93 2.15 5.40 -28.94
C ALA A 93 2.72 5.67 -27.54
N ILE A 94 3.20 6.89 -27.28
CA ILE A 94 3.68 7.31 -25.95
C ILE A 94 2.56 7.25 -24.92
N MET A 95 1.36 7.73 -25.26
CA MET A 95 0.20 7.70 -24.37
C MET A 95 -0.23 6.26 -24.06
N ALA A 96 -0.28 5.37 -25.06
CA ALA A 96 -0.60 3.97 -24.88
C ALA A 96 0.42 3.28 -23.96
N ALA A 97 1.72 3.55 -24.14
CA ALA A 97 2.76 3.03 -23.27
C ALA A 97 2.62 3.53 -21.83
N ARG A 98 2.26 4.81 -21.63
CA ARG A 98 1.99 5.37 -20.29
C ARG A 98 0.76 4.74 -19.64
N CYS A 99 -0.32 4.50 -20.39
CA CYS A 99 -1.49 3.79 -19.89
C CYS A 99 -1.13 2.38 -19.42
N ALA A 100 -0.38 1.61 -20.21
CA ALA A 100 0.07 0.28 -19.82
C ALA A 100 0.96 0.29 -18.56
N GLN A 101 1.82 1.30 -18.42
CA GLN A 101 2.60 1.49 -17.19
C GLN A 101 1.70 1.76 -15.99
N LEU A 102 0.71 2.64 -16.13
CA LEU A 102 -0.25 2.95 -15.06
C LEU A 102 -1.06 1.72 -14.67
N ASP A 103 -1.54 0.93 -15.63
CA ASP A 103 -2.27 -0.31 -15.36
C ASP A 103 -1.43 -1.31 -14.55
N ASN A 104 -0.15 -1.47 -14.91
CA ASN A 104 0.78 -2.31 -14.15
C ASN A 104 1.00 -1.79 -12.72
N THR A 105 1.11 -0.47 -12.54
CA THR A 105 1.24 0.12 -11.19
C THR A 105 -0.04 -0.08 -10.37
N LEU A 106 -1.22 0.08 -10.98
CA LEU A 106 -2.50 -0.16 -10.31
C LEU A 106 -2.66 -1.62 -9.90
N ALA A 107 -2.29 -2.56 -10.77
CA ALA A 107 -2.30 -3.99 -10.45
C ALA A 107 -1.36 -4.31 -9.26
N THR A 108 -0.17 -3.69 -9.24
CA THR A 108 0.79 -3.84 -8.14
C THR A 108 0.21 -3.29 -6.84
N CYS A 109 -0.28 -2.05 -6.84
CA CYS A 109 -0.92 -1.42 -5.68
C CYS A 109 -2.11 -2.23 -5.15
N ALA A 110 -2.94 -2.77 -6.04
CA ALA A 110 -4.06 -3.63 -5.65
C ALA A 110 -3.59 -4.92 -4.97
N SER A 111 -2.51 -5.53 -5.46
CA SER A 111 -1.92 -6.72 -4.84
C SER A 111 -1.35 -6.43 -3.44
N GLU A 112 -0.64 -5.31 -3.28
CA GLU A 112 -0.09 -4.88 -1.99
C GLU A 112 -1.20 -4.54 -0.99
N LEU A 113 -2.28 -3.90 -1.44
CA LEU A 113 -3.43 -3.61 -0.61
C LEU A 113 -4.11 -4.89 -0.11
N ARG A 114 -4.25 -5.91 -0.97
CA ARG A 114 -4.78 -7.22 -0.55
C ARG A 114 -3.90 -7.87 0.52
N LEU A 115 -2.59 -7.92 0.29
CA LEU A 115 -1.64 -8.49 1.26
C LEU A 115 -1.66 -7.72 2.61
N SER A 116 -1.75 -6.40 2.56
CA SER A 116 -1.87 -5.54 3.74
C SER A 116 -3.18 -5.82 4.51
N SER A 117 -4.29 -5.93 3.79
CA SER A 117 -5.60 -6.27 4.37
C SER A 117 -5.60 -7.64 5.03
N GLU A 118 -5.03 -8.66 4.39
CA GLU A 118 -4.88 -9.99 4.98
C GLU A 118 -4.01 -9.96 6.24
N LYS A 119 -2.91 -9.19 6.23
CA LYS A 119 -2.05 -9.01 7.41
C LYS A 119 -2.82 -8.35 8.56
N MET A 120 -3.62 -7.33 8.27
CA MET A 120 -4.46 -6.65 9.25
C MET A 120 -5.47 -7.61 9.88
N GLN A 121 -6.19 -8.38 9.05
CA GLN A 121 -7.15 -9.37 9.53
C GLN A 121 -6.50 -10.43 10.45
N ARG A 122 -5.29 -10.88 10.13
CA ARG A 122 -4.53 -11.80 11.00
C ARG A 122 -4.18 -11.14 12.34
N ILE A 123 -3.75 -9.88 12.34
CA ILE A 123 -3.44 -9.14 13.57
C ILE A 123 -4.70 -8.98 14.43
N GLU A 124 -5.82 -8.58 13.83
CA GLU A 124 -7.11 -8.44 14.52
C GLU A 124 -7.56 -9.76 15.15
N SER A 125 -7.41 -10.88 14.44
CA SER A 125 -7.74 -12.20 14.99
C SER A 125 -6.88 -12.56 16.21
N LYS A 126 -5.57 -12.27 16.15
CA LYS A 126 -4.63 -12.51 17.26
C LYS A 126 -4.97 -11.62 18.47
N TYR A 127 -5.29 -10.36 18.21
CA TYR A 127 -5.70 -9.43 19.26
C TYR A 127 -7.00 -9.88 19.94
N ALA A 128 -7.99 -10.35 19.18
CA ALA A 128 -9.23 -10.89 19.74
C ALA A 128 -8.99 -12.12 20.64
N THR A 129 -8.08 -13.02 20.25
CA THR A 129 -7.72 -14.19 21.07
C THR A 129 -7.00 -13.79 22.36
N GLU A 130 -6.05 -12.85 22.29
CA GLU A 130 -5.32 -12.38 23.47
C GLU A 130 -6.22 -11.57 24.41
N ARG A 131 -7.14 -10.78 23.88
CA ARG A 131 -8.14 -10.08 24.68
C ARG A 131 -8.98 -11.06 25.51
N ARG A 132 -9.50 -12.12 24.89
CA ARG A 132 -10.27 -13.16 25.61
C ARG A 132 -9.42 -13.87 26.67
N ARG A 133 -8.16 -14.16 26.34
CA ARG A 133 -7.22 -14.75 27.31
C ARG A 133 -7.01 -13.84 28.51
N ASN A 134 -6.80 -12.55 28.29
CA ASN A 134 -6.62 -11.57 29.37
C ASN A 134 -7.89 -11.44 30.22
N GLU A 135 -9.07 -11.41 29.60
CA GLU A 135 -10.35 -11.39 30.32
C GLU A 135 -10.49 -12.63 31.25
N LEU A 136 -10.13 -13.82 30.77
CA LEU A 136 -10.13 -15.03 31.59
C LEU A 136 -9.08 -15.00 32.71
N GLN A 137 -7.90 -14.44 32.47
CA GLN A 137 -6.86 -14.28 33.50
C GLN A 137 -7.31 -13.33 34.61
N VAL A 138 -7.96 -12.22 34.26
CA VAL A 138 -8.54 -11.29 35.24
C VAL A 138 -9.58 -11.99 36.10
N LEU A 139 -10.48 -12.78 35.50
CA LEU A 139 -11.46 -13.56 36.26
C LEU A 139 -10.81 -14.61 37.17
N ALA A 140 -9.77 -15.30 36.71
CA ALA A 140 -9.04 -16.27 37.51
C ALA A 140 -8.36 -15.62 38.73
N ILE A 141 -7.77 -14.43 38.54
CA ILE A 141 -7.19 -13.64 39.64
C ILE A 141 -8.30 -13.29 40.65
N GLN A 142 -9.45 -12.81 40.17
CA GLN A 142 -10.58 -12.44 41.03
C GLN A 142 -11.03 -13.62 41.90
N VAL A 143 -11.17 -14.82 41.33
CA VAL A 143 -11.56 -16.03 42.06
C VAL A 143 -10.52 -16.39 43.12
N LEU A 144 -9.22 -16.35 42.78
CA LEU A 144 -8.15 -16.63 43.75
C LEU A 144 -8.12 -15.60 44.88
N GLU A 145 -8.38 -14.33 44.60
CA GLU A 145 -8.50 -13.29 45.61
C GLU A 145 -9.71 -13.51 46.54
N ASP A 146 -10.85 -13.95 45.99
CA ASP A 146 -12.02 -14.33 46.78
C ASP A 146 -11.75 -15.54 47.67
N GLU A 147 -11.13 -16.59 47.12
CA GLU A 147 -10.70 -17.76 47.90
C GLU A 147 -9.76 -17.35 49.04
N LEU A 148 -8.79 -16.49 48.77
CA LEU A 148 -7.86 -15.99 49.78
C LEU A 148 -8.57 -15.19 50.88
N ARG A 149 -9.51 -14.31 50.50
CA ARG A 149 -10.36 -13.59 51.47
C ARG A 149 -11.17 -14.55 52.35
N THR A 150 -11.77 -15.58 51.76
CA THR A 150 -12.55 -16.57 52.51
C THR A 150 -11.67 -17.35 53.50
N LEU A 151 -10.49 -17.81 53.08
CA LEU A 151 -9.54 -18.51 53.94
C LEU A 151 -9.01 -17.63 55.09
N GLN A 152 -8.74 -16.36 54.83
CA GLN A 152 -8.34 -15.41 55.88
C GLN A 152 -9.46 -15.19 56.90
N SER A 153 -10.71 -15.10 56.45
CA SER A 153 -11.85 -14.94 57.36
C SER A 153 -12.09 -16.21 58.21
N SER A 154 -11.95 -17.40 57.63
CA SER A 154 -12.14 -18.66 58.36
C SER A 154 -11.02 -18.90 59.37
N THR A 155 -9.77 -18.65 58.99
CA THR A 155 -8.61 -18.77 59.89
C THR A 155 -8.66 -17.75 61.02
N SER A 156 -9.07 -16.50 60.73
CA SER A 156 -9.30 -15.50 61.77
C SER A 156 -10.42 -15.93 62.73
N TYR A 157 -11.54 -16.45 62.22
CA TYR A 157 -12.65 -16.90 63.05
C TYR A 157 -12.26 -18.10 63.93
N GLU A 158 -11.54 -19.08 63.37
CA GLU A 158 -11.04 -20.22 64.15
C GLU A 158 -10.00 -19.79 65.19
N ALA A 159 -9.10 -18.88 64.85
CA ALA A 159 -8.14 -18.31 65.80
C ALA A 159 -8.83 -17.55 66.94
N SER A 160 -9.86 -16.75 66.65
CA SER A 160 -10.67 -16.06 67.67
C SER A 160 -11.51 -17.01 68.53
N ARG A 161 -11.87 -18.20 68.02
CA ARG A 161 -12.63 -19.21 68.78
C ARG A 161 -11.72 -20.04 69.70
N LEU A 162 -10.43 -20.15 69.38
CA LEU A 162 -9.44 -20.92 70.13
C LEU A 162 -8.65 -20.08 71.16
N ALA A 163 -8.76 -18.74 71.10
CA ALA A 163 -8.18 -17.80 72.05
C ALA A 163 -9.14 -17.48 73.20
#